data_AF-A0A137QMD7-F1
#
_entry.id   AF-A0A137QMD7-F1
#
_cell.length_a   1.000
_cell.length_b   1.000
_cell.length_c   1.000
_cell.angle_alpha   90.00
_cell.angle_beta   90.00
_cell.angle_gamma   90.00
#
_symmetry.space_group_name_H-M   'P 1'
#
loop_
_entity.id
_entity.type
_entity.pdbx_description
1 polymer ?
#
loop_
_entity_poly.entity_id
_entity_poly.type
_entity_poly.pdbx_seq_one_letter_code
_entity_poly.pdbx_strand_id
1 'polypeptide(L)'
;MVILGQACIASSCIYVQKGIHNKFLEEISKCAKTIVKATSGLFDKGTLHGPQVLQTQYDHIIGYINSRKLERAKICTSKERHSEKGYFIKPTVFVDAKPSIKIMWEEIFSPVCSVVKFKTEKEVIEWANDTTYSLATNILTENSAHAIYIVNALEASNVTVNCTFSTDVSMPFSRYKQSGIGREFGQEALDIYTQVKAVHINIGQVL
;
A
#
# COMPACT_ATOMS: atom_id res chain seq x y z
N MET A 1 0.07 -15.04 -0.68
CA MET A 1 -1.17 -14.60 -1.35
C MET A 1 -0.81 -13.52 -2.35
N VAL A 2 -0.93 -13.78 -3.65
CA VAL A 2 -0.63 -12.80 -4.69
C VAL A 2 -1.94 -12.16 -5.11
N ILE A 3 -2.24 -10.98 -4.56
CA ILE A 3 -3.41 -10.17 -4.95
C ILE A 3 -3.08 -9.12 -6.01
N LEU A 4 -1.92 -9.23 -6.67
CA LEU A 4 -1.56 -8.44 -7.85
C LEU A 4 -1.64 -6.91 -7.62
N GLY A 5 -1.42 -6.46 -6.40
CA GLY A 5 -1.57 -5.06 -5.99
C GLY A 5 -3.02 -4.57 -5.90
N GLN A 6 -4.01 -5.45 -6.09
CA GLN A 6 -5.42 -5.20 -5.81
C GLN A 6 -5.69 -5.41 -4.31
N ALA A 7 -5.05 -4.58 -3.49
CA ALA A 7 -5.15 -4.59 -2.05
C ALA A 7 -5.22 -3.16 -1.52
N CYS A 8 -6.14 -2.88 -0.60
CA CYS A 8 -6.24 -1.56 0.04
C CYS A 8 -4.98 -1.20 0.86
N ILE A 9 -4.22 -2.21 1.29
CA ILE A 9 -2.96 -2.06 2.03
C ILE A 9 -1.73 -2.34 1.17
N ALA A 10 -1.86 -2.28 -0.16
CA ALA A 10 -0.73 -2.47 -1.06
C ALA A 10 0.32 -1.37 -0.86
N SER A 11 1.58 -1.77 -0.70
CA SER A 11 2.73 -0.85 -0.63
C SER A 11 3.08 -0.27 -2.00
N SER A 12 2.20 0.58 -2.54
CA SER A 12 2.36 1.24 -3.83
C SER A 12 3.46 2.32 -3.82
N CYS A 13 3.72 2.93 -2.65
CA CYS A 13 4.75 3.93 -2.45
C CYS A 13 5.86 3.38 -1.55
N ILE A 14 7.08 3.30 -2.08
CA ILE A 14 8.23 2.72 -1.39
C ILE A 14 9.30 3.81 -1.22
N TYR A 15 9.59 4.17 0.03
CA TYR A 15 10.64 5.11 0.37
C TYR A 15 11.91 4.36 0.78
N VAL A 16 13.04 4.67 0.14
CA VAL A 16 14.31 3.98 0.39
C VAL A 16 15.42 4.97 0.72
N GLN A 17 16.14 4.71 1.81
CA GLN A 17 17.20 5.60 2.28
C GLN A 17 18.37 5.61 1.29
N LYS A 18 18.96 6.80 1.06
CA LYS A 18 20.00 7.07 0.06
C LYS A 18 21.16 6.07 0.06
N GLY A 19 21.53 5.52 1.22
CA GLY A 19 22.67 4.61 1.38
C GLY A 19 22.45 3.25 0.73
N ILE A 20 21.21 2.79 0.61
CA ILE A 20 20.87 1.47 0.04
C ILE A 20 20.02 1.56 -1.23
N HIS A 21 19.63 2.76 -1.66
CA HIS A 21 18.71 2.98 -2.77
C HIS A 21 19.09 2.23 -4.05
N ASN A 22 20.34 2.34 -4.50
CA ASN A 22 20.76 1.70 -5.75
C ASN A 22 20.74 0.17 -5.64
N LYS A 23 21.23 -0.38 -4.53
CA LYS A 23 21.17 -1.83 -4.25
C LYS A 23 19.73 -2.33 -4.20
N PHE A 24 18.84 -1.56 -3.56
CA PHE A 24 17.42 -1.88 -3.52
C PHE A 24 16.81 -1.89 -4.93
N LEU A 25 17.12 -0.90 -5.77
CA LEU A 25 16.63 -0.84 -7.15
C LEU A 25 17.07 -2.04 -7.98
N GLU A 26 18.30 -2.51 -7.81
CA GLU A 26 18.79 -3.71 -8.48
C GLU A 26 17.99 -4.95 -8.05
N GLU A 27 17.80 -5.14 -6.74
CA GLU A 27 17.11 -6.31 -6.20
C GLU A 27 15.61 -6.31 -6.50
N ILE A 28 14.92 -5.18 -6.34
CA ILE A 28 13.49 -5.09 -6.68
C ILE A 28 13.26 -5.31 -8.18
N SER A 29 14.19 -4.86 -9.04
CA SER A 29 14.11 -5.09 -10.48
C SER A 29 14.32 -6.56 -10.83
N LYS A 30 15.24 -7.26 -10.15
CA LYS A 30 15.40 -8.73 -10.30
C LYS A 30 14.13 -9.45 -9.87
N CYS A 31 13.58 -9.08 -8.71
CA CYS A 31 12.33 -9.65 -8.20
C CYS A 31 11.17 -9.44 -9.18
N ALA A 32 10.97 -8.23 -9.68
CA ALA A 32 9.95 -7.91 -10.66
C ALA A 32 10.10 -8.75 -11.94
N LYS A 33 11.33 -8.91 -12.47
CA LYS A 33 11.59 -9.76 -13.65
C LYS A 33 11.29 -11.24 -13.39
N THR A 34 11.56 -11.74 -12.18
CA THR A 34 11.20 -13.12 -11.79
C THR A 34 9.68 -13.29 -11.75
N ILE A 35 8.95 -12.33 -11.18
CA ILE A 35 7.48 -12.36 -11.14
C ILE A 35 6.87 -12.28 -12.53
N VAL A 36 7.44 -11.46 -13.43
CA VAL A 36 7.01 -11.39 -14.84
C VAL A 36 7.11 -12.76 -15.52
N LYS A 37 8.18 -13.53 -15.26
CA LYS A 37 8.35 -14.88 -15.84
C LYS A 37 7.33 -15.89 -15.31
N ALA A 38 6.86 -15.69 -14.08
CA ALA A 38 5.86 -16.51 -13.42
C ALA A 38 4.43 -15.92 -13.53
N THR A 39 4.18 -15.16 -14.60
CA THR A 39 2.85 -14.60 -14.89
C THR A 39 2.06 -15.54 -15.80
N SER A 40 0.98 -16.12 -15.27
CA SER A 40 0.17 -17.16 -15.92
C SER A 40 -1.24 -17.25 -15.32
N GLY A 41 -2.05 -18.22 -15.74
CA GLY A 41 -3.40 -18.41 -15.21
C GLY A 41 -3.38 -18.78 -13.72
N LEU A 42 -4.40 -18.35 -12.96
CA LEU A 42 -4.43 -18.51 -11.50
C LEU A 42 -4.34 -19.98 -11.02
N PHE A 43 -4.74 -20.93 -11.86
CA PHE A 43 -4.72 -22.36 -11.54
C PHE A 43 -3.44 -23.07 -12.02
N ASP A 44 -2.57 -22.37 -12.75
CA ASP A 44 -1.32 -22.95 -13.26
C ASP A 44 -0.31 -23.09 -12.13
N LYS A 45 0.38 -24.24 -12.07
CA LYS A 45 1.44 -24.47 -11.08
C LYS A 45 2.58 -23.48 -11.28
N GLY A 46 3.04 -22.88 -10.18
CA GLY A 46 4.14 -21.92 -10.20
C GLY A 46 3.76 -20.49 -10.56
N THR A 47 2.46 -20.20 -10.72
CA THR A 47 1.97 -18.83 -10.94
C THR A 47 2.26 -17.95 -9.72
N LEU A 48 2.99 -16.86 -9.95
CA LEU A 48 3.24 -15.81 -8.96
C LEU A 48 2.53 -14.50 -9.32
N HIS A 49 1.88 -14.41 -10.47
CA HIS A 49 1.17 -13.22 -10.91
C HIS A 49 0.08 -13.56 -11.92
N GLY A 50 -1.15 -13.12 -11.67
CA GLY A 50 -2.33 -13.43 -12.50
C GLY A 50 -2.84 -12.24 -13.34
N PRO A 51 -4.11 -12.27 -13.76
CA PRO A 51 -4.78 -11.13 -14.39
C PRO A 51 -5.43 -10.19 -13.36
N GLN A 52 -5.70 -8.96 -13.78
CA GLN A 52 -6.59 -8.03 -13.08
C GLN A 52 -8.05 -8.50 -13.15
N VAL A 53 -8.88 -8.02 -12.23
CA VAL A 53 -10.26 -8.51 -12.05
C VAL A 53 -11.17 -8.23 -13.25
N LEU A 54 -11.06 -7.05 -13.88
CA LEU A 54 -11.98 -6.56 -14.92
C LEU A 54 -11.26 -5.68 -15.94
N GLN A 55 -11.86 -5.53 -17.12
CA GLN A 55 -11.32 -4.69 -18.20
C GLN A 55 -11.20 -3.21 -17.79
N THR A 56 -12.19 -2.67 -17.09
CA THR A 56 -12.16 -1.27 -16.61
C THR A 56 -10.95 -1.00 -15.72
N GLN A 57 -10.62 -1.94 -14.83
CA GLN A 57 -9.43 -1.86 -13.99
C GLN A 57 -8.16 -1.97 -14.84
N TYR A 58 -8.14 -2.88 -15.81
CA TYR A 58 -7.01 -3.00 -16.74
C TYR A 58 -6.73 -1.70 -17.50
N ASP A 59 -7.75 -1.14 -18.15
CA ASP A 59 -7.66 0.07 -18.94
C ASP A 59 -7.25 1.27 -18.07
N HIS A 60 -7.78 1.36 -16.85
CA HIS A 60 -7.38 2.36 -15.87
C HIS A 60 -5.88 2.29 -15.58
N ILE A 61 -5.36 1.11 -15.23
CA ILE A 61 -3.95 0.90 -14.89
C ILE A 61 -3.03 1.19 -16.08
N ILE A 62 -3.38 0.69 -17.27
CA ILE A 62 -2.63 0.95 -18.50
C ILE A 62 -2.59 2.45 -18.82
N GLY A 63 -3.69 3.17 -18.55
CA GLY A 63 -3.76 4.62 -18.64
C GLY A 63 -2.70 5.33 -17.77
N TYR A 64 -2.48 4.86 -16.54
CA TYR A 64 -1.38 5.37 -15.71
C TYR A 64 -0.01 5.04 -16.30
N ILE A 65 0.23 3.77 -16.64
CA ILE A 65 1.54 3.31 -17.15
C ILE A 65 1.96 4.08 -18.41
N ASN A 66 1.00 4.42 -19.27
CA ASN A 66 1.22 5.14 -20.52
C ASN A 66 1.19 6.67 -20.38
N SER A 67 0.85 7.21 -19.21
CA SER A 67 0.74 8.65 -18.98
C SER A 67 2.07 9.37 -19.20
N ARG A 68 2.08 10.35 -20.10
CA ARG A 68 3.25 11.21 -20.38
C ARG A 68 3.74 11.98 -19.15
N LYS A 69 2.87 12.22 -18.15
CA LYS A 69 3.25 12.87 -16.89
C LYS A 69 4.23 12.05 -16.06
N LEU A 70 4.42 10.77 -16.38
CA LEU A 70 5.38 9.87 -15.74
C LEU A 70 6.71 9.76 -16.51
N GLU A 71 6.91 10.51 -17.61
CA GLU A 71 8.10 10.42 -18.49
C GLU A 71 9.44 10.65 -17.78
N ARG A 72 9.44 11.29 -16.60
CA ARG A 72 10.66 11.51 -15.82
C ARG A 72 11.05 10.30 -14.96
N ALA A 73 10.13 9.39 -14.68
CA ALA A 73 10.41 8.18 -13.92
C ALA A 73 10.84 7.07 -14.89
N LYS A 74 11.93 6.37 -14.58
CA LYS A 74 12.33 5.21 -15.39
C LYS A 74 11.47 4.02 -15.01
N ILE A 75 11.20 3.16 -15.98
CA ILE A 75 10.36 1.98 -15.79
C ILE A 75 11.25 0.73 -15.89
N CYS A 76 11.15 -0.15 -14.89
CA CYS A 76 11.96 -1.38 -14.87
C CYS A 76 11.38 -2.54 -15.70
N THR A 77 10.15 -2.43 -16.19
CA THR A 77 9.45 -3.47 -16.98
C THR A 77 8.74 -2.91 -18.22
N SER A 78 8.39 -3.79 -19.16
CA SER A 78 7.80 -3.43 -20.46
C SER A 78 6.36 -2.91 -20.32
N LYS A 79 6.02 -1.90 -21.13
CA LYS A 79 4.65 -1.37 -21.28
C LYS A 79 3.72 -2.29 -22.09
N GLU A 80 4.27 -3.33 -22.68
CA GLU A 80 3.51 -4.22 -23.57
C GLU A 80 2.59 -5.15 -22.78
N ARG A 81 1.42 -5.40 -23.37
CA ARG A 81 0.47 -6.40 -22.92
C ARG A 81 1.16 -7.77 -22.77
N HIS A 82 0.89 -8.45 -21.67
CA HIS A 82 1.54 -9.74 -21.36
C HIS A 82 0.92 -10.93 -22.12
N SER A 83 -0.37 -10.86 -22.42
CA SER A 83 -1.12 -11.94 -23.10
C SER A 83 -2.27 -11.36 -23.91
N GLU A 84 -2.60 -12.00 -25.04
CA GLU A 84 -3.78 -11.66 -25.86
C GLU A 84 -5.10 -11.95 -25.13
N LYS A 85 -5.11 -12.94 -24.23
CA LYS A 85 -6.26 -13.31 -23.41
C LYS A 85 -6.02 -12.98 -21.94
N GLY A 86 -7.08 -12.51 -21.27
CA GLY A 86 -7.03 -12.07 -19.87
C GLY A 86 -6.42 -10.68 -19.69
N TYR A 87 -6.67 -10.10 -18.50
CA TYR A 87 -6.29 -8.73 -18.15
C TYR A 87 -4.92 -8.68 -17.47
N PHE A 88 -3.89 -9.21 -18.13
CA PHE A 88 -2.56 -9.31 -17.54
C PHE A 88 -1.74 -8.02 -17.70
N ILE A 89 -1.26 -7.51 -16.58
CA ILE A 89 -0.38 -6.33 -16.51
C ILE A 89 0.94 -6.76 -15.90
N LYS A 90 2.07 -6.47 -16.56
CA LYS A 90 3.39 -6.78 -16.02
C LYS A 90 3.62 -5.98 -14.73
N PRO A 91 4.16 -6.60 -13.65
CA PRO A 91 4.61 -5.85 -12.49
C PRO A 91 5.48 -4.68 -12.91
N THR A 92 5.19 -3.48 -12.44
CA THR A 92 5.84 -2.25 -12.91
C THR A 92 6.42 -1.46 -11.75
N VAL A 93 7.70 -1.13 -11.84
CA VAL A 93 8.39 -0.31 -10.85
C VAL A 93 8.79 0.99 -11.51
N PHE A 94 8.24 2.10 -11.01
CA PHE A 94 8.69 3.44 -11.35
C PHE A 94 9.82 3.84 -10.41
N VAL A 95 10.95 4.24 -10.98
CA VAL A 95 12.13 4.66 -10.21
C VAL A 95 12.42 6.14 -10.42
N ASP A 96 13.07 6.75 -9.42
CA ASP A 96 13.32 8.19 -9.35
C ASP A 96 12.02 9.02 -9.40
N ALA A 97 10.93 8.46 -8.84
CA ALA A 97 9.69 9.17 -8.63
C ALA A 97 9.91 10.36 -7.69
N LYS A 98 9.22 11.48 -7.95
CA LYS A 98 9.15 12.61 -7.01
C LYS A 98 7.87 12.50 -6.20
N PRO A 99 7.86 12.88 -4.91
CA PRO A 99 6.65 12.86 -4.08
C PRO A 99 5.44 13.56 -4.72
N SER A 100 5.68 14.61 -5.52
CA SER A 100 4.63 15.40 -6.17
C SER A 100 4.01 14.78 -7.44
N ILE A 101 4.38 13.57 -7.84
CA ILE A 101 3.81 12.95 -9.05
C ILE A 101 2.52 12.19 -8.73
N LYS A 102 1.59 12.20 -9.69
CA LYS A 102 0.23 11.63 -9.57
C LYS A 102 0.18 10.21 -8.97
N ILE A 103 1.11 9.33 -9.35
CA ILE A 103 1.17 7.93 -8.86
C ILE A 103 1.52 7.81 -7.36
N MET A 104 2.06 8.86 -6.74
CA MET A 104 2.30 8.90 -5.29
C MET A 104 1.05 9.30 -4.49
N TRP A 105 0.04 9.88 -5.15
CA TRP A 105 -1.14 10.46 -4.52
C TRP A 105 -2.42 9.66 -4.78
N GLU A 106 -2.50 9.03 -5.95
CA GLU A 106 -3.69 8.30 -6.37
C GLU A 106 -3.51 6.80 -6.22
N GLU A 107 -4.52 6.14 -5.68
CA GLU A 107 -4.57 4.68 -5.57
C GLU A 107 -4.85 4.08 -6.96
N ILE A 108 -3.88 3.36 -7.50
CA ILE A 108 -4.01 2.69 -8.81
C ILE A 108 -4.61 1.27 -8.65
N PHE A 109 -4.46 0.66 -7.47
CA PHE A 109 -4.97 -0.68 -7.15
C PHE A 109 -4.47 -1.75 -8.13
N SER A 110 -3.15 -1.85 -8.25
CA SER A 110 -2.48 -2.49 -9.39
C SER A 110 -1.10 -3.02 -9.03
N PRO A 111 -0.47 -3.86 -9.88
CA PRO A 111 0.86 -4.39 -9.63
C PRO A 111 1.95 -3.36 -9.99
N VAL A 112 1.71 -2.10 -9.64
CA VAL A 112 2.57 -0.95 -9.92
C VAL A 112 3.00 -0.35 -8.59
N CYS A 113 4.30 -0.12 -8.43
CA CYS A 113 4.83 0.64 -7.30
C CYS A 113 5.82 1.72 -7.76
N SER A 114 6.03 2.70 -6.90
CA SER A 114 6.98 3.80 -7.10
C SER A 114 8.04 3.77 -5.99
N VAL A 115 9.31 3.91 -6.39
CA VAL A 115 10.44 3.99 -5.48
C VAL A 115 10.96 5.42 -5.41
N VAL A 116 11.00 5.97 -4.21
CA VAL A 116 11.45 7.33 -3.91
C VAL A 116 12.66 7.26 -2.97
N LYS A 117 13.70 8.01 -3.30
CA LYS A 117 14.91 8.13 -2.48
C LYS A 117 14.74 9.21 -1.42
N PHE A 118 15.04 8.89 -0.16
CA PHE A 118 15.10 9.88 0.93
C PHE A 118 16.48 9.88 1.62
N LYS A 119 16.81 10.93 2.36
CA LYS A 119 18.09 11.11 3.08
C LYS A 119 17.94 11.07 4.60
N THR A 120 16.83 11.58 5.14
CA THR A 120 16.56 11.86 6.56
C THR A 120 15.19 11.32 6.95
N GLU A 121 15.02 10.99 8.24
CA GLU A 121 13.75 10.47 8.74
C GLU A 121 12.64 11.53 8.71
N LYS A 122 13.00 12.79 8.96
CA LYS A 122 12.05 13.90 8.93
C LYS A 122 11.37 14.05 7.57
N GLU A 123 12.13 14.01 6.47
CA GLU A 123 11.56 14.21 5.14
C GLU A 123 10.68 13.02 4.71
N VAL A 124 11.04 11.78 5.08
CA VAL A 124 10.23 10.61 4.72
C VAL A 124 8.95 10.54 5.54
N ILE A 125 8.96 10.96 6.81
CA ILE A 125 7.74 11.10 7.61
C ILE A 125 6.83 12.16 6.99
N GLU A 126 7.38 13.32 6.61
CA GLU A 126 6.62 14.38 5.95
C GLU A 126 5.95 13.85 4.67
N TRP A 127 6.69 13.18 3.78
CA TRP A 127 6.12 12.61 2.55
C TRP A 127 5.18 11.43 2.77
N ALA A 128 5.42 10.60 3.79
CA ALA A 128 4.53 9.49 4.13
C ALA A 128 3.18 9.98 4.68
N ASN A 129 3.18 11.13 5.37
CA ASN A 129 1.97 11.78 5.85
C ASN A 129 1.35 12.69 4.78
N ASP A 130 2.10 13.17 3.79
CA ASP A 130 1.61 14.04 2.69
C ASP A 130 0.80 13.25 1.65
N THR A 131 -0.35 12.75 2.09
CA THR A 131 -1.29 11.97 1.29
C THR A 131 -2.69 12.14 1.84
N THR A 132 -3.67 11.99 0.95
CA THR A 132 -5.10 12.04 1.27
C THR A 132 -5.57 10.76 2.00
N TYR A 133 -4.85 9.65 1.79
CA TYR A 133 -5.11 8.34 2.37
C TYR A 133 -4.09 8.02 3.45
N SER A 134 -4.43 7.13 4.39
CA SER A 134 -3.43 6.58 5.32
C SER A 134 -3.93 5.30 6.00
N LEU A 135 -4.04 4.21 5.23
CA LEU A 135 -4.60 2.96 5.74
C LEU A 135 -3.54 2.11 6.47
N ALA A 136 -2.41 1.85 5.81
CA ALA A 136 -1.36 1.01 6.33
C ALA A 136 0.04 1.52 5.95
N THR A 137 1.04 1.24 6.79
CA THR A 137 2.44 1.55 6.52
C THR A 137 3.34 0.44 7.06
N ASN A 138 4.38 0.08 6.30
CA ASN A 138 5.35 -0.92 6.72
C ASN A 138 6.72 -0.25 6.88
N ILE A 139 7.35 -0.44 8.04
CA ILE A 139 8.68 0.10 8.36
C ILE A 139 9.67 -1.06 8.37
N LEU A 140 10.79 -0.93 7.66
CA LEU A 140 11.87 -1.91 7.65
C LEU A 140 13.14 -1.27 8.22
N THR A 141 13.57 -1.71 9.41
CA THR A 141 14.77 -1.22 10.08
C THR A 141 15.23 -2.18 11.18
N GLU A 142 16.54 -2.32 11.35
CA GLU A 142 17.13 -3.05 12.48
C GLU A 142 17.19 -2.20 13.75
N ASN A 143 17.02 -0.87 13.64
CA ASN A 143 17.06 0.05 14.76
C ASN A 143 15.67 0.25 15.35
N SER A 144 15.42 -0.34 16.52
CA SER A 144 14.14 -0.27 17.22
C SER A 144 13.77 1.13 17.70
N ALA A 145 14.75 1.95 18.10
CA ALA A 145 14.48 3.34 18.51
C ALA A 145 13.94 4.17 17.35
N HIS A 146 14.53 3.98 16.16
CA HIS A 146 14.05 4.64 14.94
C HIS A 146 12.67 4.12 14.54
N ALA A 147 12.43 2.80 14.66
CA ALA A 147 11.10 2.23 14.40
C ALA A 147 10.04 2.88 15.30
N ILE A 148 10.28 2.93 16.62
CA ILE A 148 9.34 3.53 17.59
C ILE A 148 9.12 5.01 17.27
N TYR A 149 10.17 5.76 16.97
CA TYR A 149 10.06 7.18 16.61
C TYR A 149 9.18 7.38 15.36
N ILE A 150 9.44 6.62 14.30
CA ILE A 150 8.69 6.72 13.04
C ILE A 150 7.24 6.29 13.23
N VAL A 151 6.98 5.18 13.93
CA VAL A 151 5.61 4.68 14.20
C VAL A 151 4.76 5.77 14.86
N ASN A 152 5.29 6.48 15.84
CA ASN A 152 4.55 7.53 16.55
C ASN A 152 4.35 8.81 15.72
N ALA A 153 5.21 9.06 14.73
CA ALA A 153 5.14 10.25 13.89
C ALA A 153 4.26 10.07 12.64
N LEU A 154 3.96 8.83 12.26
CA LEU A 154 3.12 8.51 11.10
C LEU A 154 1.63 8.68 11.44
N GLU A 155 0.90 9.29 10.51
CA GLU A 155 -0.55 9.45 10.59
C GLU A 155 -1.26 8.26 9.95
N ALA A 156 -0.89 7.02 10.30
CA ALA A 156 -1.40 5.79 9.70
C ALA A 156 -2.04 4.87 10.73
N SER A 157 -3.15 4.23 10.35
CA SER A 157 -3.92 3.37 11.25
C SER A 157 -3.27 2.02 11.55
N ASN A 158 -2.62 1.41 10.56
CA ASN A 158 -2.10 0.05 10.66
C ASN A 158 -0.61 0.07 10.31
N VAL A 159 0.25 0.12 11.33
CA VAL A 159 1.70 0.21 11.13
C VAL A 159 2.36 -1.10 11.53
N THR A 160 3.16 -1.67 10.63
CA THR A 160 3.96 -2.86 10.89
C THR A 160 5.44 -2.53 10.86
N VAL A 161 6.24 -3.27 11.63
CA VAL A 161 7.70 -3.13 11.69
C VAL A 161 8.33 -4.48 11.37
N ASN A 162 9.18 -4.52 10.35
CA ASN A 162 9.90 -5.71 9.87
C ASN A 162 8.99 -6.89 9.43
N CYS A 163 7.72 -6.61 9.17
CA CYS A 163 6.76 -7.53 8.58
C CYS A 163 5.78 -6.77 7.67
N THR A 164 5.13 -7.49 6.77
CA THR A 164 4.11 -6.93 5.86
C THR A 164 2.87 -7.80 5.88
N PHE A 165 1.70 -7.18 5.64
CA PHE A 165 0.40 -7.88 5.63
C PHE A 165 0.11 -8.70 6.90
N SER A 166 0.66 -8.29 8.04
CA SER A 166 0.46 -8.95 9.33
C SER A 166 -0.78 -8.39 10.02
N THR A 167 -1.94 -8.95 9.70
CA THR A 167 -3.22 -8.62 10.35
C THR A 167 -3.66 -9.76 11.27
N ASP A 168 -4.21 -9.42 12.43
CA ASP A 168 -4.81 -10.38 13.37
C ASP A 168 -6.24 -9.94 13.68
N VAL A 169 -7.17 -10.89 13.79
CA VAL A 169 -8.60 -10.61 14.05
C VAL A 169 -8.84 -10.00 15.44
N SER A 170 -7.91 -10.18 16.37
CA SER A 170 -7.94 -9.56 17.70
C SER A 170 -7.39 -8.12 17.72
N MET A 171 -6.74 -7.68 16.64
CA MET A 171 -6.18 -6.34 16.52
C MET A 171 -7.12 -5.44 15.68
N PRO A 172 -7.41 -4.21 16.11
CA PRO A 172 -8.29 -3.33 15.36
C PRO A 172 -7.64 -2.88 14.05
N PHE A 173 -8.31 -3.15 12.94
CA PHE A 173 -8.00 -2.58 11.63
C PHE A 173 -8.65 -1.21 11.49
N SER A 174 -7.82 -0.20 11.66
CA SER A 174 -8.24 1.20 11.77
C SER A 174 -8.20 1.93 10.43
N ARG A 175 -8.79 3.13 10.36
CA ARG A 175 -8.76 4.02 9.19
C ARG A 175 -8.44 5.45 9.63
N TYR A 176 -7.51 6.11 8.93
CA TYR A 176 -7.12 7.51 9.09
C TYR A 176 -7.41 8.29 7.80
N LYS A 177 -7.66 9.60 7.92
CA LYS A 177 -7.94 10.51 6.78
C LYS A 177 -9.07 9.98 5.89
N GLN A 178 -8.91 10.05 4.56
CA GLN A 178 -9.91 9.55 3.63
C GLN A 178 -9.84 8.04 3.39
N SER A 179 -9.00 7.29 4.13
CA SER A 179 -9.08 5.82 4.11
C SER A 179 -10.32 5.27 4.80
N GLY A 180 -11.13 6.15 5.42
CA GLY A 180 -12.49 5.89 5.89
C GLY A 180 -12.68 6.16 7.38
N ILE A 181 -13.85 5.78 7.89
CA ILE A 181 -14.29 6.07 9.26
C ILE A 181 -14.59 4.74 9.97
N GLY A 182 -14.34 4.69 11.28
CA GLY A 182 -14.58 3.49 12.09
C GLY A 182 -13.41 2.50 12.07
N ARG A 183 -13.68 1.31 12.60
CA ARG A 183 -12.71 0.24 12.91
C ARG A 183 -13.32 -1.11 12.55
N GLU A 184 -12.54 -2.02 12.00
CA GLU A 184 -12.92 -3.42 11.84
C GLU A 184 -11.99 -4.30 12.66
N PHE A 185 -12.39 -5.53 12.98
CA PHE A 185 -11.66 -6.41 13.90
C PHE A 185 -11.45 -5.81 15.30
N GLY A 186 -10.76 -6.56 16.17
CA GLY A 186 -10.57 -6.15 17.57
C GLY A 186 -11.89 -6.03 18.33
N GLN A 187 -11.79 -5.56 19.57
CA GLN A 187 -12.97 -5.30 20.40
C GLN A 187 -13.71 -4.05 19.93
N GLU A 188 -12.99 -3.08 19.39
CA GLU A 188 -13.48 -1.79 18.91
C GLU A 188 -14.51 -1.93 17.79
N ALA A 189 -14.43 -2.99 16.98
CA ALA A 189 -15.46 -3.25 15.97
C ALA A 189 -16.83 -3.55 16.59
N LEU A 190 -16.89 -4.12 17.81
CA LEU A 190 -18.16 -4.43 18.46
C LEU A 190 -18.97 -3.18 18.79
N ASP A 191 -18.31 -2.05 19.08
CA ASP A 191 -18.97 -0.77 19.35
C ASP A 191 -19.75 -0.27 18.12
N ILE A 192 -19.34 -0.65 16.91
CA ILE A 192 -20.04 -0.30 15.65
C ILE A 192 -21.30 -1.13 15.45
N TYR A 193 -21.34 -2.35 15.99
CA TYR A 193 -22.48 -3.25 15.91
C TYR A 193 -23.42 -3.17 17.11
N THR A 194 -23.13 -2.30 18.08
CA THR A 194 -23.93 -2.12 19.29
C THR A 194 -24.40 -0.68 19.45
N GLN A 195 -25.47 -0.48 20.21
CA GLN A 195 -26.04 0.84 20.47
C GLN A 195 -26.14 1.05 21.98
N VAL A 196 -25.42 2.05 22.51
CA VAL A 196 -25.48 2.41 23.93
C VAL A 196 -26.82 3.07 24.24
N LYS A 197 -27.51 2.59 25.28
CA LYS A 197 -28.75 3.17 25.81
C LYS A 197 -28.53 3.60 27.25
N ALA A 198 -28.65 4.90 27.52
CA ALA A 198 -28.68 5.44 28.88
C ALA A 198 -30.11 5.35 29.44
N VAL A 199 -30.27 4.75 30.62
CA VAL A 199 -31.56 4.65 31.32
C VAL A 199 -31.38 5.19 32.73
N HIS A 200 -32.16 6.22 33.07
CA HIS A 200 -32.13 6.86 34.38
C HIS A 200 -33.47 6.61 35.07
N ILE A 201 -33.43 6.03 36.28
CA ILE A 201 -34.63 5.77 37.09
C ILE A 201 -34.48 6.53 38.40
N ASN A 202 -35.36 7.50 38.64
CA ASN A 202 -35.46 8.17 39.93
C ASN A 202 -36.27 7.29 40.91
N ILE A 203 -35.64 6.81 41.98
CA ILE A 203 -36.25 5.95 43.00
C ILE A 203 -36.64 6.70 44.28
N GLY A 204 -36.80 8.03 44.22
CA GLY A 204 -37.27 8.84 45.36
C GLY A 204 -36.44 10.09 45.67
N GLN A 205 -35.55 10.51 44.78
CA GLN A 205 -34.78 11.73 44.91
C GLN A 205 -35.67 12.94 44.58
N VAL A 206 -35.86 13.83 45.55
CA VAL A 206 -36.53 15.12 45.38
C VAL A 206 -35.44 16.19 45.31
N LEU A 207 -35.44 16.98 44.22
CA LEU A 207 -34.52 18.11 44.02
C LEU A 207 -34.83 19.26 44.98
#